data_AF-A0A9N9Q475-F1
#
_entry.id   AF-A0A9N9Q475-F1
#
_cell.length_a   1.000
_cell.length_b   1.000
_cell.length_c   1.000
_cell.angle_alpha   90.00
_cell.angle_beta   90.00
_cell.angle_gamma   90.00
#
_symmetry.space_group_name_H-M   'P 1'
#
loop_
_entity.id
_entity.type
_entity.pdbx_description
1 polymer ?
#
loop_
_entity_poly.entity_id
_entity_poly.type
_entity_poly.pdbx_seq_one_letter_code
_entity_poly.pdbx_strand_id
1 'polypeptide(L)'
;MIYAIGATMLKLTEQYDYTAPENFFMTALQYISAARESHSVHNIEAMTLLVLYNLRSPSNSGIWYMIGLAIRTCIDLGLHREAYYSTLSPYEGQLRRRLFWIVCFLERVIAVSLGRPYSVADRDIDVAMPIEIDDTVRDNNLIARTVAASHSPTFQSSKPSSNITMTVQCFRLKRLESHIQEKIYRVDRPISSLITKINPILKMLEGWHRALPPSSPYESDYLGMHYYKAVRLLLQPFLTILPPTDQRIALCLQASGQLCQIFKRLHQRDSYGHSFIALHSVFIAGVTMCYCRFISPNLWTFAVSNDLRACSSALFVMAERTPVVKKYRDALENVIGATMEFLAQAPST
;
A
#
# COMPACT_ATOMS: atom_id res chain seq x y z
N MET A 1 21.02 -8.89 -3.99
CA MET A 1 19.58 -8.62 -3.73
C MET A 1 18.72 -8.64 -4.98
N ILE A 2 19.06 -7.90 -6.04
CA ILE A 2 18.25 -7.85 -7.29
C ILE A 2 17.96 -9.26 -7.84
N TYR A 3 18.98 -10.12 -7.96
CA TYR A 3 18.80 -11.51 -8.39
C TYR A 3 17.89 -12.33 -7.47
N ALA A 4 17.97 -12.12 -6.15
CA ALA A 4 17.09 -12.80 -5.20
C ALA A 4 15.62 -12.39 -5.41
N ILE A 5 15.35 -11.09 -5.58
CA ILE A 5 14.01 -10.58 -5.86
C ILE A 5 13.50 -11.10 -7.20
N GLY A 6 14.32 -11.05 -8.26
CA GLY A 6 13.97 -11.56 -9.59
C GLY A 6 13.64 -13.04 -9.57
N ALA A 7 14.48 -13.87 -8.94
CA ALA A 7 14.24 -15.30 -8.77
C ALA A 7 12.96 -15.56 -7.95
N THR A 8 12.70 -14.79 -6.89
CA THR A 8 11.43 -14.89 -6.14
C THR A 8 10.23 -14.56 -7.01
N MET A 9 10.31 -13.54 -7.86
CA MET A 9 9.23 -13.18 -8.77
C MET A 9 9.00 -14.27 -9.81
N LEU A 10 10.05 -14.77 -10.47
CA LEU A 10 9.92 -15.86 -11.44
C LEU A 10 9.33 -17.12 -10.82
N LYS A 11 9.74 -17.49 -9.61
CA LYS A 11 9.16 -18.63 -8.87
C LYS A 11 7.66 -18.45 -8.54
N LEU A 12 7.17 -17.21 -8.52
CA LEU A 12 5.75 -16.91 -8.26
C LEU A 12 4.90 -16.90 -9.53
N THR A 13 5.50 -16.63 -10.70
CA THR A 13 4.82 -16.44 -11.98
C THR A 13 4.99 -17.60 -12.95
N GLU A 14 6.11 -18.34 -12.89
CA GLU A 14 6.49 -19.38 -13.84
C GLU A 14 7.16 -20.57 -13.12
N GLN A 15 7.37 -21.68 -13.84
CA GLN A 15 8.24 -22.76 -13.35
C GLN A 15 9.70 -22.28 -13.35
N TYR A 16 10.18 -21.90 -12.17
CA TYR A 16 11.57 -21.54 -11.95
C TYR A 16 12.30 -22.71 -11.26
N ASP A 17 13.15 -23.41 -12.03
CA ASP A 17 13.90 -24.60 -11.62
C ASP A 17 15.41 -24.34 -11.42
N TYR A 18 15.83 -23.08 -11.54
CA TYR A 18 17.22 -22.64 -11.36
C TYR A 18 17.58 -22.44 -9.87
N THR A 19 18.62 -21.63 -9.62
CA THR A 19 19.15 -21.33 -8.29
C THR A 19 18.08 -20.73 -7.36
N ALA A 20 17.81 -21.41 -6.25
CA ALA A 20 16.84 -20.97 -5.26
C ALA A 20 17.03 -19.48 -4.84
N PRO A 21 15.97 -18.65 -4.77
CA PRO A 21 16.08 -17.24 -4.39
C PRO A 21 16.81 -17.01 -3.07
N GLU A 22 16.67 -17.96 -2.14
CA GLU A 22 17.33 -18.00 -0.84
C GLU A 22 18.86 -18.02 -0.97
N ASN A 23 19.42 -18.68 -1.99
CA ASN A 23 20.86 -18.73 -2.21
C ASN A 23 21.41 -17.35 -2.62
N PHE A 24 20.73 -16.66 -3.54
CA PHE A 24 21.10 -15.29 -3.90
C PHE A 24 20.95 -14.32 -2.72
N PHE A 25 19.96 -14.54 -1.87
CA PHE A 25 19.77 -13.77 -0.64
C PHE A 25 20.91 -13.99 0.35
N MET A 26 21.26 -15.25 0.63
CA MET A 26 22.37 -15.59 1.54
C MET A 26 23.70 -15.03 1.06
N THR A 27 24.00 -15.08 -0.25
CA THR A 27 25.18 -14.44 -0.83
C THR A 27 25.15 -12.92 -0.63
N ALA A 28 24.00 -12.27 -0.80
CA ALA A 28 23.88 -10.84 -0.58
C ALA A 28 24.08 -10.44 0.90
N LEU A 29 23.65 -11.29 1.83
CA LEU A 29 23.82 -11.04 3.27
C LEU A 29 25.29 -11.05 3.72
N GLN A 30 26.19 -11.69 2.99
CA GLN A 30 27.63 -11.65 3.28
C GLN A 30 28.20 -10.22 3.20
N TYR A 31 27.53 -9.32 2.48
CA TYR A 31 27.94 -7.92 2.30
C TYR A 31 27.16 -6.93 3.19
N ILE A 32 26.32 -7.43 4.11
CA ILE A 32 25.41 -6.55 4.88
C ILE A 32 26.14 -5.66 5.89
N SER A 33 27.29 -6.10 6.43
CA SER A 33 28.10 -5.30 7.35
C SER A 33 28.66 -4.07 6.65
N ALA A 34 29.29 -4.27 5.48
CA ALA A 34 29.78 -3.19 4.63
C ALA A 34 28.67 -2.22 4.22
N ALA A 35 27.46 -2.73 3.94
CA ALA A 35 26.31 -1.89 3.70
C ALA A 35 26.00 -1.03 4.94
N ARG A 36 25.86 -1.64 6.13
CA ARG A 36 25.45 -0.96 7.39
C ARG A 36 26.42 0.11 7.88
N GLU A 37 27.71 -0.03 7.59
CA GLU A 37 28.74 0.92 8.05
C GLU A 37 28.79 2.21 7.23
N SER A 38 28.23 2.22 6.02
CA SER A 38 28.23 3.42 5.16
C SER A 38 26.93 4.22 5.32
N HIS A 39 27.05 5.48 5.75
CA HIS A 39 25.97 6.47 5.67
C HIS A 39 25.88 7.01 4.23
N SER A 40 25.42 6.17 3.30
CA SER A 40 25.43 6.47 1.86
C SER A 40 24.10 6.19 1.18
N VAL A 41 23.88 6.79 0.01
CA VAL A 41 22.71 6.50 -0.83
C VAL A 41 22.66 5.00 -1.21
N HIS A 42 23.81 4.38 -1.48
CA HIS A 42 23.92 2.95 -1.77
C HIS A 42 23.46 2.07 -0.59
N ASN A 43 23.72 2.49 0.65
CA ASN A 43 23.21 1.80 1.84
C ASN A 43 21.68 1.84 1.89
N ILE A 44 21.07 3.00 1.60
CA ILE A 44 19.61 3.14 1.54
C ILE A 44 19.03 2.21 0.46
N GLU A 45 19.63 2.15 -0.73
CA GLU A 45 19.21 1.26 -1.81
C GLU A 45 19.31 -0.21 -1.38
N ALA A 46 20.43 -0.62 -0.78
CA ALA A 46 20.64 -1.98 -0.31
C ALA A 46 19.60 -2.39 0.75
N MET A 47 19.34 -1.53 1.74
CA MET A 47 18.30 -1.77 2.75
C MET A 47 16.91 -1.83 2.13
N THR A 48 16.62 -0.95 1.17
CA THR A 48 15.32 -0.93 0.46
C THR A 48 15.11 -2.24 -0.29
N LEU A 49 16.12 -2.75 -1.01
CA LEU A 49 16.06 -4.03 -1.70
C LEU A 49 15.91 -5.22 -0.72
N LEU A 50 16.59 -5.19 0.43
CA LEU A 50 16.40 -6.17 1.50
C LEU A 50 14.96 -6.19 2.01
N VAL A 51 14.36 -5.02 2.26
CA VAL A 51 12.96 -4.90 2.67
C VAL A 51 12.03 -5.46 1.59
N LEU A 52 12.23 -5.11 0.32
CA LEU A 52 11.41 -5.59 -0.80
C LEU A 52 11.43 -7.11 -0.97
N TYR A 53 12.59 -7.74 -0.76
CA TYR A 53 12.71 -9.20 -0.75
C TYR A 53 11.95 -9.81 0.44
N ASN A 54 12.19 -9.30 1.65
CA ASN A 54 11.58 -9.86 2.86
C ASN A 54 10.05 -9.70 2.89
N LEU A 55 9.49 -8.66 2.26
CA LEU A 55 8.03 -8.50 2.10
C LEU A 55 7.34 -9.66 1.36
N ARG A 56 8.10 -10.41 0.56
CA ARG A 56 7.65 -11.56 -0.23
C ARG A 56 8.23 -12.88 0.26
N SER A 57 9.05 -12.85 1.31
CA SER A 57 9.65 -14.03 1.93
C SER A 57 8.77 -14.51 3.09
N PRO A 58 8.73 -15.83 3.37
CA PRO A 58 8.06 -16.35 4.57
C PRO A 58 8.65 -15.79 5.88
N SER A 59 9.93 -15.41 5.87
CA SER A 59 10.62 -14.82 7.02
C SER A 59 10.43 -13.30 7.04
N ASN A 60 9.42 -12.84 7.78
CA ASN A 60 9.10 -11.40 7.91
C ASN A 60 9.85 -10.72 9.07
N SER A 61 10.87 -11.36 9.64
CA SER A 61 11.53 -10.84 10.84
C SER A 61 12.30 -9.55 10.53
N GLY A 62 12.03 -8.50 11.31
CA GLY A 62 12.84 -7.27 11.28
C GLY A 62 12.53 -6.23 10.19
N ILE A 63 11.57 -6.46 9.28
CA ILE A 63 11.29 -5.51 8.18
C ILE A 63 10.99 -4.07 8.64
N TRP A 64 10.30 -3.92 9.77
CA TRP A 64 9.99 -2.62 10.36
C TRP A 64 11.24 -1.89 10.84
N TYR A 65 12.17 -2.61 11.47
CA TYR A 65 13.44 -2.02 11.93
C TYR A 65 14.34 -1.66 10.76
N MET A 66 14.39 -2.51 9.72
CA MET A 66 15.20 -2.25 8.52
C MET A 66 14.71 -1.03 7.75
N ILE A 67 13.40 -0.95 7.48
CA ILE A 67 12.85 0.23 6.79
C ILE A 67 12.93 1.49 7.67
N GLY A 68 12.80 1.34 8.99
CA GLY A 68 13.02 2.41 9.96
C GLY A 68 14.47 2.92 10.00
N LEU A 69 15.46 2.06 9.76
CA LEU A 69 16.84 2.49 9.58
C LEU A 69 17.00 3.23 8.25
N ALA A 70 16.45 2.70 7.15
CA ALA A 70 16.54 3.33 5.84
C ALA A 70 15.94 4.75 5.81
N ILE A 71 14.75 4.95 6.39
CA ILE A 71 14.17 6.30 6.44
C ILE A 71 15.03 7.24 7.30
N ARG A 72 15.58 6.79 8.43
CA ARG A 72 16.48 7.60 9.25
C ARG A 72 17.76 7.98 8.50
N THR A 73 18.35 7.06 7.74
CA THR A 73 19.49 7.37 6.87
C THR A 73 19.12 8.37 5.75
N CYS A 74 17.90 8.28 5.18
CA CYS A 74 17.41 9.32 4.27
C CYS A 74 17.33 10.70 4.92
N ILE A 75 16.89 10.76 6.19
CA ILE A 75 16.83 12.03 6.95
C ILE A 75 18.22 12.56 7.25
N ASP A 76 19.11 11.70 7.75
CA ASP A 76 20.52 11.99 8.06
C ASP A 76 21.26 12.60 6.87
N LEU A 77 21.05 12.04 5.67
CA LEU A 77 21.63 12.54 4.42
C LEU A 77 20.88 13.74 3.80
N GLY A 78 19.76 14.17 4.37
CA GLY A 78 19.00 15.32 3.88
C GLY A 78 18.07 15.06 2.69
N LEU A 79 17.81 13.81 2.29
CA LEU A 79 16.97 13.48 1.11
C LEU A 79 15.52 13.97 1.21
N HIS A 80 15.05 14.25 2.43
CA HIS A 80 13.73 14.81 2.70
C HIS A 80 13.62 16.32 2.42
N ARG A 81 14.77 16.99 2.18
CA ARG A 81 14.87 18.43 1.98
C ARG A 81 15.03 18.77 0.50
N GLU A 82 14.23 19.68 -0.04
CA GLU A 82 14.34 20.11 -1.45
C GLU A 82 15.72 20.75 -1.75
N ALA A 83 16.30 21.46 -0.78
CA ALA A 83 17.62 22.08 -0.90
C ALA A 83 18.73 21.08 -1.26
N TYR A 84 18.62 19.83 -0.82
CA TYR A 84 19.58 18.75 -1.13
C TYR A 84 19.76 18.52 -2.63
N TYR A 85 18.71 18.75 -3.41
CA TYR A 85 18.68 18.44 -4.84
C TYR A 85 19.26 19.55 -5.71
N SER A 86 19.45 20.75 -5.16
CA SER A 86 19.94 21.93 -5.89
C SER A 86 21.38 21.79 -6.40
N THR A 87 22.19 20.95 -5.74
CA THR A 87 23.59 20.72 -6.08
C THR A 87 23.81 19.50 -6.97
N LEU A 88 22.76 18.76 -7.31
CA LEU A 88 22.83 17.51 -8.07
C LEU A 88 22.50 17.75 -9.54
N SER A 89 23.01 16.87 -10.41
CA SER A 89 22.54 16.83 -11.78
C SER A 89 21.03 16.51 -11.82
N PRO A 90 20.25 17.03 -12.80
CA PRO A 90 18.81 16.77 -12.89
C PRO A 90 18.44 15.27 -12.83
N TYR A 91 19.21 14.43 -13.54
CA TYR A 91 19.03 12.98 -13.55
C TYR A 91 19.25 12.35 -12.17
N GLU A 92 20.39 12.65 -11.55
CA GLU A 92 20.73 12.14 -10.22
C GLU A 92 19.76 12.62 -9.14
N GLY A 93 19.34 13.88 -9.23
CA GLY A 93 18.33 14.45 -8.35
C GLY A 93 17.01 13.71 -8.43
N GLN A 94 16.54 13.35 -9.64
CA GLN A 94 15.33 12.54 -9.79
C GLN A 94 15.50 11.10 -9.28
N LEU A 95 16.67 10.48 -9.47
CA LEU A 95 16.94 9.14 -8.89
C LEU A 95 16.86 9.14 -7.37
N ARG A 96 17.55 10.08 -6.70
CA ARG A 96 17.53 10.17 -5.22
C ARG A 96 16.15 10.55 -4.68
N ARG A 97 15.40 11.38 -5.42
CA ARG A 97 14.01 11.74 -5.09
C ARG A 97 13.09 10.52 -5.16
N ARG A 98 13.20 9.72 -6.22
CA ARG A 98 12.45 8.45 -6.35
C ARG A 98 12.79 7.52 -5.20
N LEU A 99 14.08 7.35 -4.85
CA LEU A 99 14.51 6.52 -3.73
C LEU A 99 13.87 6.97 -2.41
N PHE A 100 13.93 8.27 -2.10
CA PHE A 100 13.31 8.82 -0.89
C PHE A 100 11.82 8.49 -0.80
N TRP A 101 11.06 8.76 -1.87
CA TRP A 101 9.63 8.51 -1.88
C TRP A 101 9.28 7.02 -1.84
N ILE A 102 10.09 6.14 -2.43
CA ILE A 102 9.95 4.68 -2.30
C ILE A 102 10.15 4.26 -0.84
N VAL A 103 11.22 4.73 -0.18
CA VAL A 103 11.49 4.42 1.23
C VAL A 103 10.35 4.92 2.12
N CYS A 104 9.90 6.15 1.92
CA CYS A 104 8.79 6.75 2.64
C CYS A 104 7.48 5.97 2.43
N PHE A 105 7.21 5.53 1.20
CA PHE A 105 6.04 4.71 0.89
C PHE A 105 6.08 3.36 1.62
N LEU A 106 7.20 2.64 1.51
CA LEU A 106 7.37 1.32 2.14
C LEU A 106 7.29 1.41 3.67
N GLU A 107 7.94 2.41 4.26
CA GLU A 107 7.94 2.62 5.71
C GLU A 107 6.52 2.81 6.23
N ARG A 108 5.76 3.70 5.60
CA ARG A 108 4.37 3.96 6.00
C ARG A 108 3.44 2.78 5.72
N VAL A 109 3.67 2.01 4.65
CA VAL A 109 2.89 0.79 4.40
C VAL A 109 3.15 -0.26 5.49
N ILE A 110 4.43 -0.49 5.83
CA ILE A 110 4.83 -1.47 6.85
C ILE A 110 4.34 -1.03 8.24
N ALA A 111 4.57 0.23 8.62
CA ALA A 111 4.17 0.75 9.92
C ALA A 111 2.65 0.64 10.13
N VAL A 112 1.85 1.11 9.18
CA VAL A 112 0.38 1.04 9.26
C VAL A 112 -0.12 -0.41 9.30
N SER A 113 0.46 -1.31 8.50
CA SER A 113 0.11 -2.73 8.52
C SER A 113 0.45 -3.43 9.84
N LEU A 114 1.38 -2.90 10.62
CA LEU A 114 1.75 -3.42 11.94
C LEU A 114 1.06 -2.66 13.09
N GLY A 115 0.18 -1.70 12.79
CA GLY A 115 -0.47 -0.85 13.80
C GLY A 115 0.49 0.10 14.52
N ARG A 116 1.59 0.48 13.86
CA ARG A 116 2.64 1.34 14.43
C ARG A 116 2.61 2.74 13.80
N PRO A 117 3.01 3.78 14.53
CA PRO A 117 3.27 5.09 13.92
C PRO A 117 4.45 5.01 12.95
N TYR A 118 4.41 5.84 11.92
CA TYR A 118 5.55 6.07 11.02
C TYR A 118 6.44 7.18 11.58
N SER A 119 7.69 7.24 11.11
CA SER A 119 8.77 7.97 11.79
C SER A 119 8.82 9.45 11.44
N VAL A 120 8.43 9.83 10.22
CA VAL A 120 8.59 11.20 9.70
C VAL A 120 7.23 11.77 9.29
N ALA A 121 6.83 12.88 9.92
CA ALA A 121 5.57 13.55 9.62
C ALA A 121 5.62 14.26 8.25
N ASP A 122 4.47 14.38 7.58
CA ASP A 122 4.40 15.03 6.27
C ASP A 122 4.86 16.49 6.28
N ARG A 123 4.75 17.18 7.42
CA ARG A 123 5.19 18.57 7.59
C ARG A 123 6.72 18.73 7.59
N ASP A 124 7.45 17.66 7.88
CA ASP A 124 8.91 17.69 7.97
C ASP A 124 9.56 17.37 6.61
N ILE A 125 8.75 17.10 5.57
CA ILE A 125 9.16 16.72 4.22
C ILE A 125 8.78 17.85 3.27
N ASP A 126 9.78 18.53 2.69
CA ASP A 126 9.55 19.57 1.66
C ASP A 126 10.03 19.17 0.25
N VAL A 127 10.67 18.00 0.12
CA VAL A 127 11.02 17.44 -1.18
C VAL A 127 9.77 17.24 -2.06
N ALA A 128 9.79 17.79 -3.27
CA ALA A 128 8.71 17.62 -4.24
C ALA A 128 8.57 16.16 -4.72
N MET A 129 7.40 15.82 -5.27
CA MET A 129 7.16 14.52 -5.91
C MET A 129 8.08 14.32 -7.12
N PRO A 130 8.43 13.07 -7.48
CA PRO A 130 9.14 12.81 -8.73
C PRO A 130 8.32 13.31 -9.93
N ILE A 131 9.00 13.87 -10.93
CA ILE A 131 8.35 14.25 -12.17
C ILE A 131 7.90 13.00 -12.92
N GLU A 132 6.76 13.08 -13.61
CA GLU A 132 6.19 11.97 -14.39
C GLU A 132 6.86 11.88 -15.77
N ILE A 133 8.08 11.32 -15.79
CA ILE A 133 8.86 11.01 -17.00
C ILE A 133 9.35 9.56 -16.93
N ASP A 134 9.44 8.88 -18.07
CA ASP A 134 9.91 7.50 -18.14
C ASP A 134 11.27 7.33 -17.45
N ASP A 135 11.42 6.26 -16.68
CA ASP A 135 12.63 6.00 -15.91
C ASP A 135 13.88 5.68 -16.76
N THR A 136 13.68 5.36 -18.03
CA THR A 136 14.72 5.13 -19.03
C THR A 136 15.40 6.43 -19.48
N VAL A 137 14.77 7.59 -19.27
CA VAL A 137 15.31 8.89 -19.68
C VAL A 137 16.47 9.30 -18.78
N ARG A 138 17.65 9.51 -19.38
CA ARG A 138 18.88 9.94 -18.69
C ARG A 138 19.38 11.33 -19.08
N ASP A 139 18.73 11.99 -20.05
CA ASP A 139 19.14 13.30 -20.53
C ASP A 139 18.81 14.40 -19.51
N ASN A 140 19.86 14.99 -18.94
CA ASN A 140 19.75 16.09 -17.97
C ASN A 140 19.02 17.32 -18.53
N ASN A 141 19.17 17.63 -19.82
CA ASN A 141 18.54 18.81 -20.42
C ASN A 141 17.03 18.60 -20.55
N LEU A 142 16.60 17.44 -21.03
CA LEU A 142 15.19 17.07 -21.09
C LEU A 142 14.57 17.06 -19.70
N ILE A 143 15.24 16.45 -18.71
CA ILE A 143 14.75 16.39 -17.33
C ILE A 143 14.61 17.80 -16.75
N ALA A 144 15.62 18.66 -16.91
CA ALA A 144 15.56 20.04 -16.40
C ALA A 144 14.41 20.85 -17.02
N ARG A 145 14.19 20.73 -18.33
CA ARG A 145 13.05 21.38 -19.02
C ARG A 145 11.72 20.88 -18.50
N THR A 146 11.58 19.57 -18.27
CA THR A 146 10.35 18.97 -17.72
C THR A 146 10.11 19.43 -16.28
N VAL A 147 11.15 19.55 -15.45
CA VAL A 147 11.04 20.13 -14.10
C VAL A 147 10.58 21.59 -14.15
N ALA A 148 11.12 22.39 -15.07
CA ALA A 148 10.69 23.77 -15.24
C ALA A 148 9.22 23.85 -15.73
N ALA A 149 8.84 22.98 -16.67
CA ALA A 149 7.51 22.94 -17.25
C ALA A 149 6.43 22.38 -16.29
N SER A 150 6.79 21.50 -15.35
CA SER A 150 5.82 20.89 -14.42
C SER A 150 5.15 21.90 -13.47
N HIS A 151 5.81 23.04 -13.25
CA HIS A 151 5.25 24.17 -12.51
C HIS A 151 4.29 25.01 -13.35
N SER A 152 4.20 24.77 -14.66
CA SER A 152 3.29 25.47 -15.57
C SER A 152 1.86 24.91 -15.47
N PRO A 153 0.83 25.77 -15.42
CA PRO A 153 -0.58 25.34 -15.43
C PRO A 153 -0.94 24.48 -16.65
N THR A 154 -0.33 24.74 -17.81
CA THR A 154 -0.58 24.00 -19.05
C THR A 154 -0.08 22.56 -19.00
N PHE A 155 1.05 22.28 -18.35
CA PHE A 155 1.59 20.92 -18.23
C PHE A 155 0.74 20.03 -17.32
N GLN A 156 0.10 20.61 -16.31
CA GLN A 156 -0.83 19.90 -15.43
C GLN A 156 -2.12 19.48 -16.16
N SER A 157 -2.48 20.18 -17.25
CA SER A 157 -3.67 19.86 -18.05
C SER A 157 -3.48 18.68 -19.00
N SER A 158 -2.25 18.40 -19.47
CA SER A 158 -1.99 17.35 -20.46
C SER A 158 -1.97 15.93 -19.89
N LYS A 159 -2.05 15.77 -18.56
CA LYS A 159 -2.03 14.49 -17.83
C LYS A 159 -1.05 13.47 -18.46
N PRO A 160 0.23 13.82 -18.64
CA PRO A 160 1.19 12.93 -19.28
C PRO A 160 1.29 11.63 -18.46
N SER A 161 1.15 10.48 -19.14
CA SER A 161 1.39 9.17 -18.54
C SER A 161 2.81 8.71 -18.89
N SER A 162 3.53 8.24 -17.88
CA SER A 162 4.85 7.62 -17.98
C SER A 162 4.83 6.28 -17.26
N ASN A 163 5.86 5.47 -17.45
CA ASN A 163 5.98 4.18 -16.75
C ASN A 163 6.10 4.30 -15.21
N ILE A 164 6.31 5.50 -14.67
CA ILE A 164 6.31 5.77 -13.22
C ILE A 164 5.04 6.43 -12.70
N THR A 165 4.07 6.76 -13.56
CA THR A 165 2.85 7.47 -13.16
C THR A 165 2.09 6.73 -12.07
N MET A 166 1.92 5.40 -12.18
CA MET A 166 1.29 4.60 -11.13
C MET A 166 1.99 4.77 -9.77
N THR A 167 3.32 4.76 -9.76
CA THR A 167 4.14 4.92 -8.55
C THR A 167 3.95 6.31 -7.94
N VAL A 168 3.94 7.37 -8.76
CA VAL A 168 3.67 8.75 -8.30
C VAL A 168 2.26 8.86 -7.71
N GLN A 169 1.24 8.23 -8.32
CA GLN A 169 -0.11 8.19 -7.76
C GLN A 169 -0.16 7.45 -6.42
N CYS A 170 0.61 6.36 -6.26
CA CYS A 170 0.75 5.67 -4.97
C CYS A 170 1.34 6.58 -3.89
N PHE A 171 2.35 7.39 -4.21
CA PHE A 171 2.92 8.36 -3.26
C PHE A 171 1.89 9.43 -2.85
N ARG A 172 1.14 9.96 -3.81
CA ARG A 172 0.06 10.94 -3.55
C ARG A 172 -1.01 10.37 -2.63
N LEU A 173 -1.50 9.16 -2.91
CA LEU A 173 -2.47 8.48 -2.05
C LEU A 173 -1.89 8.21 -0.66
N LYS A 174 -0.60 7.86 -0.57
CA LYS A 174 0.02 7.58 0.73
C LYS A 174 0.08 8.79 1.64
N ARG A 175 0.17 10.01 1.09
CA ARG A 175 0.01 11.25 1.87
C ARG A 175 -1.41 11.41 2.40
N LEU A 176 -2.43 11.06 1.61
CA LEU A 176 -3.83 11.05 2.10
C LEU A 176 -4.02 10.04 3.22
N GLU A 177 -3.45 8.83 3.10
CA GLU A 177 -3.46 7.85 4.20
C GLU A 177 -2.74 8.36 5.46
N SER A 178 -1.65 9.11 5.29
CA SER A 178 -0.90 9.70 6.41
C SER A 178 -1.74 10.76 7.11
N HIS A 179 -2.51 11.55 6.35
CA HIS A 179 -3.50 12.47 6.90
C HIS A 179 -4.62 11.74 7.67
N ILE A 180 -5.10 10.59 7.18
CA ILE A 180 -6.05 9.75 7.93
C ILE A 180 -5.44 9.32 9.27
N GLN A 181 -4.21 8.82 9.27
CA GLN A 181 -3.52 8.37 10.48
C GLN A 181 -3.39 9.51 11.51
N GLU A 182 -2.94 10.69 11.07
CA GLU A 182 -2.77 11.86 11.96
C GLU A 182 -4.09 12.41 12.50
N LYS A 183 -5.19 12.33 11.73
CA LYS A 183 -6.48 12.94 12.12
C LYS A 183 -7.43 11.98 12.82
N ILE A 184 -7.37 10.69 12.50
CA ILE A 184 -8.36 9.68 12.92
C ILE A 184 -7.76 8.70 13.94
N TYR A 185 -6.56 8.19 13.69
CA TYR A 185 -5.90 7.16 14.53
C TYR A 185 -5.09 7.80 15.66
N ARG A 186 -5.72 8.76 16.35
CA ARG A 186 -5.12 9.54 17.42
C ARG A 186 -5.38 8.89 18.77
N VAL A 187 -4.40 8.95 19.66
CA VAL A 187 -4.56 8.48 21.04
C VAL A 187 -5.05 9.58 22.00
N ASP A 188 -4.93 10.85 21.61
CA ASP A 188 -5.22 12.00 22.48
C ASP A 188 -6.67 12.50 22.41
N ARG A 189 -7.51 11.91 21.54
CA ARG A 189 -8.91 12.31 21.34
C ARG A 189 -9.81 11.09 21.20
N PRO A 190 -11.03 11.10 21.77
CA PRO A 190 -11.99 10.02 21.57
C PRO A 190 -12.49 10.01 20.12
N ILE A 191 -12.73 8.82 19.58
CA ILE A 191 -13.14 8.63 18.17
C ILE A 191 -14.42 9.39 17.81
N SER A 192 -15.37 9.51 18.75
CA SER A 192 -16.63 10.25 18.56
C SER A 192 -16.41 11.73 18.20
N SER A 193 -15.38 12.37 18.77
CA SER A 193 -15.04 13.77 18.48
C SER A 193 -14.48 13.98 17.07
N LEU A 194 -14.06 12.90 16.40
CA LEU A 194 -13.38 12.93 15.10
C LEU A 194 -14.35 12.69 13.94
N ILE A 195 -15.63 12.40 14.21
CA ILE A 195 -16.63 12.03 13.20
C ILE A 195 -16.80 13.10 12.11
N THR A 196 -16.63 14.38 12.46
CA THR A 196 -16.75 15.51 11.53
C THR A 196 -15.59 15.56 10.52
N LYS A 197 -14.48 14.85 10.79
CA LYS A 197 -13.32 14.73 9.89
C LYS A 197 -13.54 13.75 8.74
N ILE A 198 -14.53 12.86 8.82
CA ILE A 198 -14.77 11.83 7.79
C ILE A 198 -15.06 12.47 6.42
N ASN A 199 -16.09 13.30 6.33
CA ASN A 199 -16.56 13.82 5.04
C ASN A 199 -15.51 14.66 4.29
N PRO A 200 -14.74 15.56 4.95
CA PRO A 200 -13.64 16.25 4.28
C PRO A 200 -12.58 15.30 3.71
N ILE A 201 -12.17 14.30 4.47
CA ILE A 201 -11.12 13.36 4.03
C ILE A 201 -11.65 12.44 2.92
N LEU A 202 -12.91 12.00 3.02
CA LEU A 202 -13.55 11.19 1.99
C LEU A 202 -13.60 11.95 0.65
N LYS A 203 -13.97 13.24 0.67
CA LYS A 203 -13.92 14.09 -0.53
C LYS A 203 -12.52 14.20 -1.13
N MET A 204 -11.47 14.25 -0.31
CA MET A 204 -10.09 14.27 -0.79
C MET A 204 -9.71 12.94 -1.49
N LEU A 205 -10.08 11.80 -0.90
CA LEU A 205 -9.87 10.48 -1.50
C LEU A 205 -10.62 10.35 -2.83
N GLU A 206 -11.90 10.72 -2.86
CA GLU A 206 -12.73 10.69 -4.08
C GLU A 206 -12.19 11.63 -5.16
N GLY A 207 -11.74 12.82 -4.77
CA GLY A 207 -11.12 13.79 -5.67
C GLY A 207 -9.86 13.24 -6.31
N TRP A 208 -9.00 12.59 -5.52
CA TRP A 208 -7.82 11.89 -6.03
C TRP A 208 -8.20 10.76 -6.98
N HIS A 209 -9.17 9.91 -6.63
CA HIS A 209 -9.59 8.77 -7.45
C HIS A 209 -10.21 9.21 -8.78
N ARG A 210 -11.02 10.28 -8.78
CA ARG A 210 -11.61 10.88 -9.99
C ARG A 210 -10.56 11.58 -10.87
N ALA A 211 -9.47 12.05 -10.29
CA ALA A 211 -8.40 12.75 -11.00
C ALA A 211 -7.36 11.81 -11.62
N LEU A 212 -7.45 10.50 -11.39
CA LEU A 212 -6.50 9.52 -11.93
C LEU A 212 -6.39 9.65 -13.46
N PRO A 213 -5.17 9.58 -14.02
CA PRO A 213 -4.99 9.54 -15.46
C PRO A 213 -5.49 8.19 -16.03
N PRO A 214 -5.80 8.13 -17.33
CA PRO A 214 -6.03 6.86 -18.01
C PRO A 214 -4.84 5.91 -17.80
N SER A 215 -5.11 4.66 -17.47
CA SER A 215 -4.09 3.67 -17.18
C SER A 215 -4.49 2.30 -17.72
N SER A 216 -3.55 1.37 -17.75
CA SER A 216 -3.86 -0.02 -18.07
C SER A 216 -4.86 -0.63 -17.06
N PRO A 217 -5.57 -1.72 -17.40
CA PRO A 217 -6.45 -2.42 -16.46
C PRO A 217 -5.72 -2.88 -15.19
N TYR A 218 -4.44 -3.26 -15.31
CA TYR A 218 -3.62 -3.64 -14.16
C TYR A 218 -3.37 -2.47 -13.21
N GLU A 219 -2.92 -1.33 -13.74
CA GLU A 219 -2.65 -0.13 -12.94
C GLU A 219 -3.93 0.43 -12.33
N SER A 220 -5.04 0.41 -13.07
CA SER A 220 -6.35 0.84 -12.57
C SER A 220 -6.82 -0.05 -11.41
N ASP A 221 -6.69 -1.36 -11.54
CA ASP A 221 -7.00 -2.30 -10.45
C ASP A 221 -6.06 -2.05 -9.26
N TYR A 222 -4.76 -1.89 -9.48
CA TYR A 222 -3.78 -1.67 -8.42
C TYR A 222 -4.02 -0.37 -7.64
N LEU A 223 -4.29 0.74 -8.32
CA LEU A 223 -4.61 2.03 -7.69
C LEU A 223 -5.98 2.00 -7.00
N GLY A 224 -6.97 1.37 -7.64
CA GLY A 224 -8.29 1.15 -7.04
C GLY A 224 -8.22 0.31 -5.76
N MET A 225 -7.36 -0.70 -5.71
CA MET A 225 -7.12 -1.51 -4.52
C MET A 225 -6.68 -0.62 -3.35
N HIS A 226 -5.69 0.24 -3.55
CA HIS A 226 -5.21 1.14 -2.49
C HIS A 226 -6.25 2.20 -2.13
N TYR A 227 -7.02 2.70 -3.09
CA TYR A 227 -8.14 3.62 -2.83
C TYR A 227 -9.15 3.02 -1.86
N TYR A 228 -9.68 1.83 -2.16
CA TYR A 228 -10.68 1.19 -1.33
C TYR A 228 -10.11 0.80 0.04
N LYS A 229 -8.81 0.45 0.11
CA LYS A 229 -8.10 0.26 1.37
C LYS A 229 -8.06 1.56 2.20
N ALA A 230 -7.81 2.72 1.59
CA ALA A 230 -7.80 4.01 2.27
C ALA A 230 -9.20 4.44 2.73
N VAL A 231 -10.25 4.20 1.93
CA VAL A 231 -11.64 4.43 2.34
C VAL A 231 -12.01 3.56 3.54
N ARG A 232 -11.68 2.26 3.50
CA ARG A 232 -11.88 1.37 4.65
C ARG A 232 -11.11 1.85 5.88
N LEU A 233 -9.84 2.25 5.71
CA LEU A 233 -9.01 2.78 6.79
C LEU A 233 -9.65 4.02 7.44
N LEU A 234 -10.24 4.93 6.66
CA LEU A 234 -10.94 6.09 7.19
C LEU A 234 -12.19 5.73 8.01
N LEU A 235 -13.00 4.79 7.51
CA LEU A 235 -14.34 4.53 8.04
C LEU A 235 -14.36 3.47 9.16
N GLN A 236 -13.47 2.49 9.10
CA GLN A 236 -13.49 1.33 10.01
C GLN A 236 -13.53 1.69 11.50
N PRO A 237 -12.75 2.67 12.02
CA PRO A 237 -12.78 3.02 13.44
C PRO A 237 -14.15 3.49 13.93
N PHE A 238 -14.95 4.07 13.05
CA PHE A 238 -16.25 4.66 13.37
C PHE A 238 -17.38 3.63 13.39
N LEU A 239 -17.19 2.44 12.81
CA LEU A 239 -18.26 1.42 12.74
C LEU A 239 -18.83 1.03 14.11
N THR A 240 -18.05 1.20 15.18
CA THR A 240 -18.45 0.91 16.56
C THR A 240 -19.38 1.98 17.18
N ILE A 241 -19.44 3.18 16.60
CA ILE A 241 -20.23 4.31 17.13
C ILE A 241 -21.31 4.80 16.16
N LEU A 242 -21.28 4.36 14.90
CA LEU A 242 -22.24 4.76 13.90
C LEU A 242 -23.57 4.03 14.12
N PRO A 243 -24.73 4.69 13.90
CA PRO A 243 -26.00 4.01 13.97
C PRO A 243 -26.13 2.97 12.85
N PRO A 244 -26.85 1.85 13.06
CA PRO A 244 -27.02 0.79 12.06
C PRO A 244 -27.53 1.23 10.68
N THR A 245 -28.23 2.37 10.59
CA THR A 245 -28.80 2.90 9.35
C THR A 245 -27.85 3.88 8.63
N ASP A 246 -26.66 4.11 9.16
CA ASP A 246 -25.72 5.08 8.60
C ASP A 246 -25.13 4.61 7.25
N GLN A 247 -25.23 5.46 6.23
CA GLN A 247 -24.71 5.18 4.88
C GLN A 247 -23.21 4.91 4.86
N ARG A 248 -22.45 5.42 5.84
CA ARG A 248 -21.00 5.19 5.94
C ARG A 248 -20.66 3.73 6.25
N ILE A 249 -21.55 2.99 6.90
CA ILE A 249 -21.39 1.54 7.12
C ILE A 249 -21.46 0.83 5.76
N ALA A 250 -22.46 1.17 4.93
CA ALA A 250 -22.61 0.63 3.59
C ALA A 250 -21.40 0.97 2.69
N LEU A 251 -20.89 2.20 2.78
CA LEU A 251 -19.70 2.61 2.04
C LEU A 251 -18.44 1.83 2.47
N CYS A 252 -18.26 1.59 3.77
CA CYS A 252 -17.14 0.81 4.30
C CYS A 252 -17.24 -0.67 3.87
N LEU A 253 -18.45 -1.23 3.88
CA LEU A 253 -18.75 -2.57 3.37
C LEU A 253 -18.41 -2.68 1.88
N GLN A 254 -18.90 -1.75 1.06
CA GLN A 254 -18.64 -1.70 -0.37
C GLN A 254 -17.15 -1.57 -0.67
N ALA A 255 -16.43 -0.67 0.01
CA ALA A 255 -14.99 -0.52 -0.16
C ALA A 255 -14.24 -1.82 0.18
N SER A 256 -14.61 -2.48 1.27
CA SER A 256 -14.03 -3.77 1.66
C SER A 256 -14.30 -4.86 0.63
N GLY A 257 -15.51 -4.90 0.05
CA GLY A 257 -15.87 -5.86 -0.99
C GLY A 257 -15.12 -5.62 -2.31
N GLN A 258 -15.07 -4.36 -2.78
CA GLN A 258 -14.32 -3.98 -3.98
C GLN A 258 -12.84 -4.31 -3.86
N LEU A 259 -12.25 -4.07 -2.68
CA LEU A 259 -10.88 -4.47 -2.37
C LEU A 259 -10.66 -5.98 -2.59
N CYS A 260 -11.55 -6.82 -2.06
CA CYS A 260 -11.50 -8.28 -2.23
C CYS A 260 -11.70 -8.72 -3.68
N GLN A 261 -12.62 -8.11 -4.42
CA GLN A 261 -12.83 -8.41 -5.84
C GLN A 261 -11.61 -8.05 -6.69
N ILE A 262 -10.97 -6.91 -6.41
CA ILE A 262 -9.73 -6.51 -7.08
C ILE A 262 -8.63 -7.51 -6.77
N PHE A 263 -8.44 -7.87 -5.50
CA PHE A 263 -7.46 -8.91 -5.15
C PHE A 263 -7.74 -10.21 -5.91
N LYS A 264 -8.98 -10.66 -5.99
CA LYS A 264 -9.33 -11.85 -6.78
C LYS A 264 -8.92 -11.70 -8.25
N ARG A 265 -9.21 -10.57 -8.90
CA ARG A 265 -8.80 -10.30 -10.29
C ARG A 265 -7.29 -10.24 -10.46
N LEU A 266 -6.57 -9.62 -9.52
CA LEU A 266 -5.12 -9.54 -9.56
C LEU A 266 -4.46 -10.91 -9.40
N HIS A 267 -5.01 -11.80 -8.57
CA HIS A 267 -4.51 -13.18 -8.42
C HIS A 267 -4.82 -14.09 -9.61
N GLN A 268 -5.86 -13.78 -10.39
CA GLN A 268 -6.16 -14.48 -11.64
C GLN A 268 -5.20 -14.09 -12.78
N ARG A 269 -4.43 -13.01 -12.62
CA ARG A 269 -3.36 -12.63 -13.54
C ARG A 269 -2.06 -13.20 -12.96
N ASP A 270 -1.28 -13.92 -13.76
CA ASP A 270 -0.09 -14.69 -13.32
C ASP A 270 1.01 -13.87 -12.62
N SER A 271 0.86 -12.54 -12.55
CA SER A 271 1.88 -11.59 -12.10
C SER A 271 1.78 -11.11 -10.64
N TYR A 272 0.75 -11.50 -9.87
CA TYR A 272 0.57 -10.97 -8.51
C TYR A 272 1.24 -11.85 -7.43
N GLY A 273 2.43 -11.43 -7.01
CA GLY A 273 3.13 -12.01 -5.86
C GLY A 273 2.47 -11.66 -4.52
N HIS A 274 2.26 -12.65 -3.65
CA HIS A 274 1.69 -12.42 -2.32
C HIS A 274 2.69 -11.72 -1.39
N SER A 275 2.15 -10.94 -0.45
CA SER A 275 2.91 -10.35 0.66
C SER A 275 2.10 -10.43 1.93
N PHE A 276 2.78 -10.36 3.08
CA PHE A 276 2.09 -10.23 4.38
C PHE A 276 1.14 -9.02 4.40
N ILE A 277 1.49 -7.92 3.72
CA ILE A 277 0.64 -6.73 3.60
C ILE A 277 -0.64 -7.04 2.81
N ALA A 278 -0.55 -7.83 1.74
CA ALA A 278 -1.71 -8.26 0.96
C ALA A 278 -2.63 -9.15 1.80
N LEU A 279 -2.06 -10.15 2.49
CA LEU A 279 -2.79 -11.00 3.45
C LEU A 279 -3.55 -10.17 4.49
N HIS A 280 -2.84 -9.27 5.18
CA HIS A 280 -3.44 -8.38 6.16
C HIS A 280 -4.56 -7.52 5.56
N SER A 281 -4.35 -7.00 4.35
CA SER A 281 -5.35 -6.14 3.68
C SER A 281 -6.64 -6.91 3.35
N VAL A 282 -6.53 -8.14 2.85
CA VAL A 282 -7.67 -9.02 2.54
C VAL A 282 -8.36 -9.49 3.82
N PHE A 283 -7.60 -9.97 4.80
CA PHE A 283 -8.16 -10.47 6.06
C PHE A 283 -8.96 -9.40 6.81
N ILE A 284 -8.40 -8.19 6.96
CA ILE A 284 -9.13 -7.10 7.63
C ILE A 284 -10.34 -6.65 6.81
N ALA A 285 -10.27 -6.69 5.47
CA ALA A 285 -11.45 -6.41 4.65
C ALA A 285 -12.57 -7.45 4.90
N GLY A 286 -12.25 -8.74 4.94
CA GLY A 286 -13.18 -9.82 5.28
C GLY A 286 -13.86 -9.61 6.63
N VAL A 287 -13.05 -9.40 7.69
CA VAL A 287 -13.57 -9.13 9.03
C VAL A 287 -14.43 -7.86 9.06
N THR A 288 -14.03 -6.81 8.34
CA THR A 288 -14.80 -5.56 8.26
C THR A 288 -16.15 -5.79 7.60
N MET A 289 -16.21 -6.58 6.52
CA MET A 289 -17.48 -6.94 5.89
C MET A 289 -18.39 -7.67 6.88
N CYS A 290 -17.89 -8.73 7.54
CA CYS A 290 -18.63 -9.46 8.58
C CYS A 290 -19.14 -8.53 9.70
N TYR A 291 -18.31 -7.61 10.17
CA TYR A 291 -18.71 -6.66 11.22
C TYR A 291 -19.79 -5.68 10.74
N CYS A 292 -19.64 -5.08 9.54
CA CYS A 292 -20.69 -4.25 8.93
C CYS A 292 -22.01 -5.02 8.78
N ARG A 293 -21.93 -6.33 8.51
CA ARG A 293 -23.10 -7.20 8.41
C ARG A 293 -23.77 -7.43 9.75
N PHE A 294 -22.98 -7.66 10.79
CA PHE A 294 -23.46 -7.85 12.15
C PHE A 294 -24.21 -6.60 12.68
N ILE A 295 -23.66 -5.41 12.46
CA ILE A 295 -24.27 -4.16 12.97
C ILE A 295 -25.45 -3.66 12.14
N SER A 296 -25.51 -3.99 10.85
CA SER A 296 -26.54 -3.48 9.93
C SER A 296 -27.16 -4.60 9.08
N PRO A 297 -27.94 -5.56 9.64
CA PRO A 297 -28.42 -6.75 8.93
C PRO A 297 -29.12 -6.53 7.58
N ASN A 298 -29.64 -5.34 7.30
CA ASN A 298 -30.35 -5.05 6.06
C ASN A 298 -29.44 -4.85 4.83
N LEU A 299 -28.12 -4.69 5.02
CA LEU A 299 -27.16 -4.55 3.91
C LEU A 299 -26.77 -5.89 3.25
N TRP A 300 -27.42 -7.01 3.60
CA TRP A 300 -27.14 -8.29 2.97
C TRP A 300 -27.66 -8.32 1.53
N THR A 301 -26.78 -8.63 0.59
CA THR A 301 -27.14 -8.76 -0.82
C THR A 301 -26.33 -9.89 -1.45
N PHE A 302 -26.78 -10.35 -2.62
CA PHE A 302 -26.00 -11.29 -3.44
C PHE A 302 -24.59 -10.75 -3.75
N ALA A 303 -24.45 -9.43 -3.97
CA ALA A 303 -23.16 -8.81 -4.19
C ALA A 303 -22.21 -8.98 -2.99
N VAL A 304 -22.70 -8.76 -1.77
CA VAL A 304 -21.90 -8.92 -0.55
C VAL A 304 -21.49 -10.38 -0.33
N SER A 305 -22.38 -11.33 -0.61
CA SER A 305 -22.03 -12.76 -0.59
C SER A 305 -20.90 -13.08 -1.57
N ASN A 306 -20.97 -12.53 -2.78
CA ASN A 306 -19.92 -12.70 -3.78
C ASN A 306 -18.59 -12.03 -3.37
N ASP A 307 -18.64 -10.91 -2.65
CA ASP A 307 -17.47 -10.22 -2.10
C ASP A 307 -16.78 -11.01 -0.99
N LEU A 308 -17.55 -11.61 -0.07
CA LEU A 308 -17.03 -12.51 0.95
C LEU A 308 -16.36 -13.74 0.32
N ARG A 309 -17.00 -14.33 -0.69
CA ARG A 309 -16.40 -15.44 -1.45
C ARG A 309 -15.11 -15.03 -2.15
N ALA A 310 -15.02 -13.81 -2.68
CA ALA A 310 -13.78 -13.31 -3.27
C ALA A 310 -12.68 -13.15 -2.22
N CYS A 311 -13.02 -12.69 -1.01
CA CYS A 311 -12.11 -12.62 0.14
C CYS A 311 -11.57 -14.01 0.52
N SER A 312 -12.46 -14.98 0.74
CA SER A 312 -12.10 -16.38 1.02
C SER A 312 -11.20 -16.96 -0.06
N SER A 313 -11.60 -16.82 -1.34
CA SER A 313 -10.83 -17.33 -2.48
C SER A 313 -9.40 -16.80 -2.49
N ALA A 314 -9.22 -15.50 -2.24
CA ALA A 314 -7.88 -14.91 -2.17
C ALA A 314 -7.04 -15.48 -1.02
N LEU A 315 -7.63 -15.71 0.16
CA LEU A 315 -6.94 -16.31 1.29
C LEU A 315 -6.60 -17.80 1.07
N PHE A 316 -7.46 -18.55 0.38
CA PHE A 316 -7.18 -19.94 0.01
C PHE A 316 -5.93 -20.03 -0.89
N VAL A 317 -5.86 -19.21 -1.94
CA VAL A 317 -4.70 -19.17 -2.84
C VAL A 317 -3.42 -18.80 -2.07
N MET A 318 -3.49 -17.81 -1.17
CA MET A 318 -2.34 -17.46 -0.31
C MET A 318 -1.94 -18.61 0.63
N ALA A 319 -2.90 -19.35 1.16
CA ALA A 319 -2.69 -20.46 2.09
C ALA A 319 -2.09 -21.72 1.45
N GLU A 320 -2.31 -21.92 0.14
CA GLU A 320 -1.64 -22.98 -0.63
C GLU A 320 -0.14 -22.73 -0.74
N ARG A 321 0.27 -21.46 -0.95
CA ARG A 321 1.67 -21.10 -1.14
C ARG A 321 2.43 -20.86 0.17
N THR A 322 1.73 -20.54 1.27
CA THR A 322 2.37 -20.24 2.56
C THR A 322 1.59 -20.88 3.72
N PRO A 323 2.10 -21.97 4.34
CA PRO A 323 1.37 -22.71 5.38
C PRO A 323 0.90 -21.87 6.57
N VAL A 324 1.69 -20.86 6.97
CA VAL A 324 1.35 -19.92 8.06
C VAL A 324 0.06 -19.14 7.80
N VAL A 325 -0.35 -19.01 6.52
CA VAL A 325 -1.57 -18.30 6.14
C VAL A 325 -2.84 -19.10 6.44
N LYS A 326 -2.76 -20.44 6.52
CA LYS A 326 -3.91 -21.33 6.78
C LYS A 326 -4.70 -20.90 8.02
N LYS A 327 -4.00 -20.54 9.11
CA LYS A 327 -4.66 -20.07 10.35
C LYS A 327 -5.53 -18.82 10.15
N TYR A 328 -5.12 -17.89 9.28
CA TYR A 328 -5.88 -16.67 9.01
C TYR A 328 -7.08 -16.95 8.11
N ARG A 329 -6.92 -17.83 7.13
CA ARG A 329 -8.02 -18.33 6.31
C ARG A 329 -9.07 -19.02 7.20
N ASP A 330 -8.65 -19.99 8.00
CA ASP A 330 -9.56 -20.78 8.84
C ASP A 330 -10.27 -19.89 9.87
N ALA A 331 -9.55 -18.93 10.47
CA ALA A 331 -10.17 -17.93 11.33
C ALA A 331 -11.21 -17.09 10.61
N LEU A 332 -10.94 -16.63 9.37
CA LEU A 332 -11.93 -15.86 8.61
C LEU A 332 -13.15 -16.71 8.25
N GLU A 333 -12.97 -17.95 7.82
CA GLU A 333 -14.10 -18.85 7.49
C GLU A 333 -15.00 -19.08 8.71
N ASN A 334 -14.43 -19.25 9.91
CA ASN A 334 -15.21 -19.34 11.14
C ASN A 334 -16.02 -18.06 11.41
N VAL A 335 -15.42 -16.88 11.20
CA VAL A 335 -16.12 -15.59 11.35
C VAL A 335 -17.23 -15.44 10.30
N ILE A 336 -16.99 -15.85 9.06
CA ILE A 336 -17.99 -15.84 7.99
C ILE A 336 -19.15 -16.78 8.36
N GLY A 337 -18.87 -18.01 8.78
CA GLY A 337 -19.87 -18.99 9.21
C GLY A 337 -20.75 -18.45 10.32
N ALA A 338 -20.15 -17.95 11.40
CA ALA A 338 -20.88 -17.33 12.51
C ALA A 338 -21.72 -16.11 12.07
N THR A 339 -21.21 -15.32 11.12
CA THR A 339 -21.98 -14.19 10.54
C THR A 339 -23.20 -14.70 9.76
N MET A 340 -23.06 -15.76 8.96
CA MET A 340 -24.20 -16.32 8.20
C MET A 340 -25.27 -16.92 9.11
N GLU A 341 -24.87 -17.63 10.16
CA GLU A 341 -25.79 -18.17 11.18
C GLU A 341 -26.58 -17.05 11.87
N PHE A 342 -25.89 -15.98 12.27
CA PHE A 342 -26.53 -14.80 12.85
C PHE A 342 -27.55 -14.17 11.88
N LEU A 343 -27.19 -14.02 10.61
CA LEU A 343 -28.07 -13.44 9.61
C LEU A 343 -29.28 -14.31 9.29
N ALA A 344 -29.14 -15.63 9.36
CA ALA A 344 -30.27 -16.56 9.18
C ALA A 344 -31.30 -16.46 10.32
N GLN A 345 -30.87 -16.06 11.51
CA GLN A 345 -31.72 -15.89 12.69
C GLN A 345 -32.27 -14.46 12.83
N ALA A 346 -31.72 -13.49 12.10
CA ALA A 346 -32.18 -12.11 12.14
C ALA A 346 -33.61 -12.01 11.55
N PRO A 347 -34.57 -11.39 12.24
CA PRO A 347 -35.92 -11.26 11.74
C PRO A 347 -35.91 -10.49 10.42
N SER A 348 -36.58 -11.03 9.40
CA SER A 348 -36.82 -10.35 8.12
C SER A 348 -37.69 -9.12 8.38
N THR A 349 -37.06 -7.95 8.51
CA THR A 349 -37.78 -6.66 8.60
C THR A 349 -38.21 -6.19 7.24
#